data_AF-A0A1V5MW65-F1
#
_entry.id   AF-A0A1V5MW65-F1
#
_cell.length_a   1.000
_cell.length_b   1.000
_cell.length_c   1.000
_cell.angle_alpha   90.00
_cell.angle_beta   90.00
_cell.angle_gamma   90.00
#
_symmetry.space_group_name_H-M   'P 1'
#
loop_
_entity.id
_entity.type
_entity.pdbx_description
1 polymer ?
#
loop_
_entity_poly.entity_id
_entity_poly.type
_entity_poly.pdbx_seq_one_letter_code
_entity_poly.pdbx_strand_id
1 'polypeptide(L)' 'MEAESNGTPSDTEPDRMDLELLAIGKKAGLTFDEMNLLRVRDLLKFVQIYTGSGDEETETVRQATQADFDSF' A
#
# COMPACT_ATOMS: atom_id res chain seq x y z
N MET A 1 44.46 18.09 -5.22
CA MET A 1 43.26 18.57 -4.51
C MET A 1 42.09 18.14 -5.37
N GLU A 2 41.61 16.93 -5.14
CA GLU A 2 40.45 16.39 -5.83
C GLU A 2 39.22 16.72 -4.97
N ALA A 3 38.24 17.37 -5.58
CA ALA A 3 37.00 17.75 -4.96
C ALA A 3 36.13 16.49 -4.84
N GLU A 4 36.01 15.94 -3.63
CA GLU A 4 35.03 14.92 -3.34
C GLU A 4 33.65 15.60 -3.26
N SER A 5 32.86 15.35 -4.30
CA SER A 5 31.50 15.81 -4.47
C SER A 5 30.65 15.36 -3.27
N ASN A 6 30.31 16.31 -2.38
CA ASN A 6 29.22 16.15 -1.43
C ASN A 6 27.93 15.91 -2.23
N GLY A 7 27.58 14.64 -2.42
CA GLY A 7 26.27 14.24 -2.89
C GLY A 7 25.23 14.82 -1.94
N THR A 8 24.45 15.78 -2.43
CA THR A 8 23.25 16.26 -1.76
C THR A 8 22.37 15.07 -1.41
N PRO A 9 21.97 14.87 -0.15
CA PRO A 9 20.96 13.86 0.16
C PRO A 9 19.68 14.26 -0.59
N SER A 10 19.27 13.40 -1.52
CA SER A 10 17.99 13.52 -2.19
C SER A 10 16.90 13.44 -1.13
N ASP A 11 15.97 14.39 -1.11
CA ASP A 11 14.81 14.46 -0.19
C ASP A 11 13.74 13.40 -0.54
N THR A 12 14.20 12.20 -0.91
CA THR A 12 13.45 11.11 -1.52
C THR A 12 14.08 9.80 -1.10
N GLU A 13 14.17 9.57 0.21
CA GLU A 13 14.44 8.25 0.78
C GLU A 13 13.12 7.46 0.81
N PRO A 14 12.93 6.37 0.04
CA PRO A 14 11.86 5.41 0.29
C PRO A 14 12.38 4.33 1.26
N ASP A 15 12.74 4.67 2.50
CA ASP A 15 13.76 3.87 3.21
C ASP A 15 13.31 3.05 4.41
N ARG A 16 12.01 2.92 4.66
CA ARG A 16 11.53 2.17 5.84
C ARG A 16 10.45 1.17 5.50
N MET A 17 10.83 0.15 4.71
CA MET A 17 10.00 -1.05 4.45
C MET A 17 9.45 -1.65 5.76
N ASP A 18 10.23 -1.61 6.84
CA ASP A 18 9.79 -2.00 8.17
C ASP A 18 8.63 -1.14 8.69
N LEU A 19 8.67 0.19 8.52
CA LEU A 19 7.57 1.08 8.89
C LEU A 19 6.35 0.91 7.99
N GLU A 20 6.54 0.64 6.70
CA GLU A 20 5.44 0.36 5.79
C GLU A 20 4.68 -0.91 6.19
N LEU A 21 5.40 -1.99 6.51
CA LEU A 21 4.79 -3.23 6.99
C LEU A 21 4.07 -3.04 8.33
N LEU A 22 4.65 -2.27 9.25
CA LEU A 22 4.00 -1.90 10.52
C LEU A 22 2.72 -1.09 10.28
N ALA A 23 2.75 -0.10 9.39
CA ALA A 23 1.59 0.73 9.07
C ALA A 23 0.47 -0.09 8.43
N ILE A 24 0.83 -0.99 7.51
CA ILE A 24 -0.10 -1.91 6.85
C ILE A 24 -0.78 -2.82 7.88
N GLY A 25 0.00 -3.51 8.73
CA GLY A 25 -0.55 -4.39 9.76
C GLY A 25 -1.44 -3.64 10.75
N LYS A 26 -1.02 -2.44 11.18
CA LYS A 26 -1.82 -1.60 12.08
C LYS A 26 -3.14 -1.16 11.44
N LYS A 27 -3.12 -0.78 10.16
CA LYS A 27 -4.32 -0.39 9.40
C LYS A 27 -5.29 -1.55 9.22
N ALA A 28 -4.77 -2.78 9.10
CA ALA A 28 -5.57 -4.00 9.04
C ALA A 28 -6.04 -4.50 10.42
N GLY A 29 -5.74 -3.77 11.50
CA GLY A 29 -6.20 -4.10 12.86
C GLY A 29 -5.36 -5.13 13.60
N LEU A 30 -4.18 -5.49 13.08
CA LEU A 30 -3.29 -6.47 13.72
C LEU A 30 -2.49 -5.83 14.86
N THR A 31 -2.31 -6.61 15.92
CA THR A 31 -1.33 -6.34 16.97
C THR A 31 0.08 -6.68 16.48
N PHE A 32 1.09 -6.15 17.17
CA PHE A 32 2.49 -6.44 16.84
C PHE A 32 2.82 -7.93 17.00
N ASP A 33 2.24 -8.60 18.00
CA ASP A 33 2.42 -10.03 18.21
C ASP A 33 1.82 -10.86 17.07
N GLU A 34 0.62 -10.51 16.61
CA GLU A 34 -0.02 -11.18 15.47
C GLU A 34 0.77 -10.99 14.18
N MET A 35 1.32 -9.79 13.95
CA MET A 35 2.18 -9.52 12.80
C MET A 35 3.47 -10.36 12.81
N ASN A 36 4.05 -10.62 13.99
CA ASN A 36 5.25 -11.46 14.14
C ASN A 36 5.01 -12.94 13.86
N LEU A 37 3.74 -13.39 13.85
CA LEU A 37 3.38 -14.77 13.46
C LEU A 37 3.39 -14.96 11.93
N LEU A 38 3.38 -13.88 11.15
CA LEU A 38 3.30 -13.89 9.70
C LEU A 38 4.67 -13.66 9.09
N ARG A 39 4.97 -14.36 7.99
CA ARG A 39 6.06 -13.91 7.11
C ARG A 39 5.59 -12.65 6.39
N VAL A 40 6.54 -11.82 5.95
CA VAL A 40 6.25 -10.59 5.17
C VAL A 40 5.30 -10.87 4.01
N ARG A 41 5.53 -11.94 3.24
CA ARG A 41 4.66 -12.34 2.12
C ARG A 41 3.22 -12.67 2.56
N ASP A 42 3.07 -13.26 3.73
CA ASP A 42 1.78 -13.71 4.25
C ASP A 42 0.99 -12.49 4.74
N LEU A 43 1.65 -11.53 5.38
CA LEU A 43 1.09 -10.22 5.74
C LEU A 43 0.61 -9.45 4.51
N LEU A 44 1.42 -9.42 3.44
CA LEU A 44 1.03 -8.73 2.19
C LEU A 44 -0.18 -9.39 1.52
N LYS A 45 -0.21 -10.73 1.44
CA LYS A 45 -1.37 -11.44 0.86
C LYS A 45 -2.62 -11.31 1.75
N PHE A 46 -2.45 -11.34 3.07
CA PHE A 46 -3.53 -11.07 4.02
C PHE A 46 -4.15 -9.70 3.77
N VAL A 47 -3.34 -8.65 3.63
CA VAL A 47 -3.83 -7.30 3.38
C VAL A 47 -4.54 -7.19 2.04
N GLN A 48 -4.00 -7.82 0.98
CA GLN A 48 -4.68 -7.86 -0.32
C GLN A 48 -6.08 -8.49 -0.24
N ILE A 49 -6.23 -9.57 0.53
CA ILE A 49 -7.53 -10.20 0.77
C ILE A 49 -8.42 -9.27 1.62
N TYR A 50 -7.87 -8.68 2.68
CA TYR A 50 -8.58 -7.78 3.59
C TYR A 50 -9.10 -6.51 2.90
N THR A 51 -8.34 -5.95 1.96
CA THR A 51 -8.73 -4.76 1.19
C THR A 51 -9.55 -5.09 -0.05
N GLY A 52 -9.86 -6.37 -0.32
CA GLY A 52 -10.55 -6.80 -1.54
C GLY A 52 -9.74 -6.59 -2.82
N SER A 53 -8.43 -6.31 -2.70
CA SER A 53 -7.56 -5.99 -3.84
C SER A 53 -6.91 -7.22 -4.48
N GLY A 54 -7.16 -8.41 -3.92
CA GLY A 54 -6.47 -9.64 -4.26
C GLY A 54 -7.08 -10.41 -5.42
N ASP A 55 -8.40 -10.53 -5.50
CA ASP A 55 -9.07 -11.49 -6.39
C ASP A 55 -10.56 -11.15 -6.66
N GLU A 56 -11.01 -9.93 -6.33
CA GLU A 56 -12.25 -9.44 -6.94
C GLU A 56 -11.85 -8.90 -8.31
N GLU A 57 -12.60 -9.34 -9.32
CA GLU A 57 -12.69 -8.63 -10.58
C GLU A 57 -12.58 -7.14 -10.31
N THR A 58 -11.93 -6.43 -11.21
CA THR A 58 -12.42 -5.11 -11.54
C THR A 58 -13.95 -5.24 -11.74
N GLU A 59 -14.74 -5.11 -10.67
CA GLU A 59 -16.01 -4.44 -10.74
C GLU A 59 -15.61 -3.12 -11.36
N THR A 60 -15.73 -3.12 -12.67
CA THR A 60 -15.61 -1.96 -13.52
C THR A 60 -16.61 -1.00 -12.91
N VAL A 61 -16.11 -0.15 -12.01
CA VAL A 61 -16.90 0.93 -11.42
C VAL A 61 -17.53 1.61 -12.61
N ARG A 62 -18.83 1.38 -12.81
CA ARG A 62 -19.52 1.82 -14.01
C ARG A 62 -19.39 3.33 -14.02
N GLN A 63 -18.62 3.84 -14.98
CA GLN A 63 -18.48 5.28 -15.17
C GLN A 63 -19.88 5.84 -15.45
N ALA A 64 -20.25 6.91 -14.75
CA ALA A 64 -21.50 7.59 -15.00
C ALA A 64 -21.57 8.02 -16.47
N THR A 65 -22.68 7.72 -17.13
CA THR A 65 -22.92 8.05 -18.54
C THR A 65 -23.86 9.24 -18.64
N GLN A 66 -23.93 9.87 -19.82
CA GLN A 66 -24.86 10.98 -20.08
C GLN A 66 -26.33 10.60 -19.76
N ALA A 67 -26.71 9.33 -19.96
CA ALA A 67 -28.03 8.82 -19.63
C ALA A 67 -28.38 8.90 -18.13
N ASP A 68 -27.38 8.90 -17.24
CA ASP A 68 -27.58 9.07 -15.81
C ASP A 68 -27.92 10.53 -15.48
N PHE A 69 -27.32 11.51 -16.19
CA PHE A 69 -27.64 12.93 -16.06
C PHE A 69 -29.02 13.28 -16.62
N ASP A 70 -29.42 12.65 -17.72
CA ASP A 70 -30.70 12.92 -18.38
C ASP A 70 -31.91 12.32 -17.63
N SER A 71 -31.67 11.54 -16.57
CA SER A 71 -32.71 10.90 -15.74
C SER A 71 -33.18 11.74 -14.53
N PHE A 72 -32.58 12.92 -14.32
CA PHE A 72 -32.92 13.88 -13.26
C PHE A 72 -33.60 15.14 -13.80
#